data_AF-A0A160FQ50-F1
#
_entry.id   AF-A0A160FQ50-F1
#
_cell.length_a   1.000
_cell.length_b   1.000
_cell.length_c   1.000
_cell.angle_alpha   90.00
_cell.angle_beta   90.00
_cell.angle_gamma   90.00
#
_symmetry.space_group_name_H-M   'P 1'
#
loop_
_entity.id
_entity.type
_entity.pdbx_description
1 polymer ?
#
loop_
_entity_poly.entity_id
_entity_poly.type
_entity_poly.pdbx_seq_one_letter_code
_entity_poly.pdbx_strand_id
1 'polypeptide(L)'
;MSLFSAVELAPRDPILGLNEAFNADARATKVNLGVGVYFNEEGKIPLLRAVREAEKARVEAALPRGYLPIEGIAAYDAAVQKLLLGNDSPLIAAGRVVTAQALGGTGALKIGADFLKRLNPNAKVAISDPSWENHRALFESAGFEVVSYPYYDAHTHGVNFEGMLNALNSYAAGTVVVLHACCHNPTGVDLTVDQWKQIVEVVKARNLVPFLDIAYQGFGDNIESDAAAVRLFAASELNVFVSSSFSKSFSLYGERVGALSIITASKEESARVLSQLKRVIRTNYSNPPTHGGSVVAAVLASAELRATWETELAEMRDRIRAMRNGLVERLKANGVGRDFSFVNAQRGMFSYSGLTAPQVDRLREEFGIYAVGTGRICVAALNTRNLDVVASAIAHVLK
;
A
#
# COMPACT_ATOMS: atom_id res chain seq x y z
N MET A 1 -4.42 44.31 3.99
CA MET A 1 -4.68 42.94 3.48
C MET A 1 -4.39 41.96 4.62
N SER A 2 -5.22 40.94 4.81
CA SER A 2 -4.96 39.90 5.82
C SER A 2 -3.87 38.95 5.33
N LEU A 3 -3.18 38.29 6.27
CA LEU A 3 -2.17 37.26 5.97
C LEU A 3 -2.70 36.16 5.04
N PHE A 4 -4.00 35.83 5.15
CA PHE A 4 -4.62 34.74 4.40
C PHE A 4 -5.39 35.18 3.15
N SER A 5 -5.30 36.45 2.76
CA SER A 5 -6.08 36.98 1.64
C SER A 5 -5.79 36.35 0.28
N ALA A 6 -4.62 35.72 0.12
CA ALA A 6 -4.22 35.01 -1.10
C ALA A 6 -4.25 33.47 -0.97
N VAL A 7 -4.74 32.93 0.16
CA VAL A 7 -4.82 31.47 0.34
C VAL A 7 -5.96 30.92 -0.51
N GLU A 8 -5.60 30.16 -1.53
CA GLU A 8 -6.56 29.46 -2.39
C GLU A 8 -7.14 28.23 -1.70
N LEU A 9 -8.38 27.89 -2.04
CA LEU A 9 -8.99 26.64 -1.60
C LEU A 9 -8.28 25.46 -2.28
N ALA A 10 -7.70 24.58 -1.50
CA ALA A 10 -7.05 23.37 -2.01
C ALA A 10 -8.06 22.50 -2.81
N PRO A 11 -7.62 21.83 -3.89
CA PRO A 11 -8.43 20.84 -4.58
C PRO A 11 -8.94 19.77 -3.60
N ARG A 12 -10.21 19.35 -3.75
CA ARG A 12 -10.76 18.26 -2.94
C ARG A 12 -10.10 16.94 -3.34
N ASP A 13 -9.73 16.13 -2.34
CA ASP A 13 -9.32 14.74 -2.56
C ASP A 13 -10.50 13.96 -3.19
N PRO A 14 -10.30 13.30 -4.35
CA PRO A 14 -11.38 12.65 -5.08
C PRO A 14 -12.02 11.48 -4.30
N ILE A 15 -11.29 10.86 -3.37
CA ILE A 15 -11.82 9.80 -2.49
C ILE A 15 -12.62 10.42 -1.33
N LEU A 16 -12.14 11.53 -0.76
CA LEU A 16 -12.88 12.21 0.33
C LEU A 16 -14.20 12.80 -0.17
N GLY A 17 -14.20 13.44 -1.33
CA GLY A 17 -15.45 13.95 -1.94
C GLY A 17 -16.47 12.83 -2.22
N LEU A 18 -15.99 11.65 -2.62
CA LEU A 18 -16.84 10.46 -2.80
C LEU A 18 -17.45 9.99 -1.47
N ASN A 19 -16.70 10.02 -0.36
CA ASN A 19 -17.22 9.68 0.96
C ASN A 19 -18.27 10.68 1.46
N GLU A 20 -18.08 11.98 1.23
CA GLU A 20 -19.08 13.01 1.55
C GLU A 20 -20.40 12.74 0.81
N ALA A 21 -20.32 12.50 -0.51
CA ALA A 21 -21.48 12.19 -1.33
C ALA A 21 -22.16 10.88 -0.91
N PHE A 22 -21.39 9.85 -0.55
CA PHE A 22 -21.92 8.59 -0.01
C PHE A 22 -22.64 8.81 1.32
N ASN A 23 -22.09 9.61 2.22
CA ASN A 23 -22.71 9.87 3.53
C ASN A 23 -24.00 10.68 3.41
N ALA A 24 -24.05 11.65 2.50
CA ALA A 24 -25.23 12.49 2.26
C ALA A 24 -26.40 11.76 1.57
N ASP A 25 -26.15 10.63 0.92
CA ASP A 25 -27.17 9.83 0.26
C ASP A 25 -28.15 9.20 1.27
N ALA A 26 -29.45 9.50 1.12
CA ALA A 26 -30.49 9.02 2.03
C ALA A 26 -30.97 7.58 1.72
N ARG A 27 -30.51 6.94 0.64
CA ARG A 27 -30.89 5.57 0.29
C ARG A 27 -30.44 4.58 1.36
N ALA A 28 -31.34 3.69 1.75
CA ALA A 28 -31.03 2.60 2.68
C ALA A 28 -30.08 1.56 2.05
N THR A 29 -30.19 1.35 0.73
CA THR A 29 -29.35 0.46 -0.05
C THR A 29 -28.32 1.28 -0.84
N LYS A 30 -27.18 1.57 -0.21
CA LYS A 30 -26.02 2.23 -0.83
C LYS A 30 -24.73 1.47 -0.51
N VAL A 31 -23.79 1.46 -1.44
CA VAL A 31 -22.51 0.74 -1.31
C VAL A 31 -21.35 1.66 -1.65
N ASN A 32 -20.36 1.75 -0.75
CA ASN A 32 -19.15 2.51 -0.99
C ASN A 32 -18.00 1.59 -1.43
N LEU A 33 -17.73 1.56 -2.73
CA LEU A 33 -16.58 0.86 -3.33
C LEU A 33 -15.39 1.81 -3.54
N GLY A 34 -15.50 3.08 -3.18
CA GLY A 34 -14.42 4.07 -3.29
C GLY A 34 -13.42 4.03 -2.14
N VAL A 35 -13.76 3.41 -1.01
CA VAL A 35 -12.90 3.34 0.18
C VAL A 35 -11.60 2.56 -0.02
N GLY A 36 -10.59 2.83 0.81
CA GLY A 36 -9.31 2.11 0.85
C GLY A 36 -9.13 1.20 2.07
N VAL A 37 -10.21 0.66 2.63
CA VAL A 37 -10.23 -0.16 3.84
C VAL A 37 -10.96 -1.50 3.61
N TYR A 38 -10.59 -2.51 4.40
CA TYR A 38 -11.27 -3.80 4.42
C TYR A 38 -12.51 -3.70 5.31
N PHE A 39 -13.66 -4.13 4.80
CA PHE A 39 -14.91 -4.22 5.56
C PHE A 39 -15.33 -5.67 5.68
N ASN A 40 -15.69 -6.16 6.86
CA ASN A 40 -16.23 -7.50 7.09
C ASN A 40 -17.65 -7.72 6.48
N GLU A 41 -18.30 -8.85 6.77
CA GLU A 41 -19.65 -9.17 6.25
C GLU A 41 -20.74 -8.20 6.74
N GLU A 42 -20.52 -7.50 7.87
CA GLU A 42 -21.39 -6.45 8.38
C GLU A 42 -21.09 -5.07 7.78
N GLY A 43 -20.12 -4.97 6.87
CA GLY A 43 -19.70 -3.68 6.28
C GLY A 43 -18.93 -2.80 7.26
N LYS A 44 -18.21 -3.40 8.23
CA LYS A 44 -17.44 -2.69 9.29
C LYS A 44 -15.96 -3.06 9.24
N ILE A 45 -15.09 -2.12 9.63
CA ILE A 45 -13.66 -2.40 9.77
C ILE A 45 -13.49 -3.38 10.95
N PRO A 46 -12.88 -4.55 10.77
CA PRO A 46 -12.71 -5.51 11.85
C PRO A 46 -11.58 -5.07 12.80
N LEU A 47 -11.77 -5.32 14.09
CA LEU A 47 -10.66 -5.38 15.05
C LEU A 47 -10.18 -6.83 15.12
N LEU A 48 -8.95 -7.10 14.66
CA LEU A 48 -8.41 -8.45 14.63
C LEU A 48 -8.29 -9.04 16.04
N ARG A 49 -8.53 -10.33 16.20
CA ARG A 49 -8.44 -11.08 17.45
C ARG A 49 -7.04 -10.94 18.05
N ALA A 50 -5.99 -11.12 17.24
CA ALA A 50 -4.61 -10.98 17.71
C ALA A 50 -4.32 -9.57 18.24
N VAL A 51 -4.83 -8.53 17.56
CA VAL A 51 -4.72 -7.13 17.98
C VAL A 51 -5.45 -6.90 19.30
N ARG A 52 -6.70 -7.35 19.41
CA ARG A 52 -7.52 -7.20 20.61
C ARG A 52 -6.87 -7.83 21.84
N GLU A 53 -6.32 -9.04 21.72
CA GLU A 53 -5.68 -9.71 22.84
C GLU A 53 -4.35 -9.04 23.22
N ALA A 54 -3.56 -8.57 22.25
CA ALA A 54 -2.36 -7.77 22.51
C ALA A 54 -2.69 -6.43 23.20
N GLU A 55 -3.79 -5.77 22.83
CA GLU A 55 -4.23 -4.53 23.46
C GLU A 55 -4.68 -4.74 24.90
N LYS A 56 -5.47 -5.79 25.18
CA LYS A 56 -5.90 -6.13 26.55
C LYS A 56 -4.70 -6.37 27.47
N ALA A 57 -3.77 -7.22 27.04
CA ALA A 57 -2.56 -7.51 27.82
C ALA A 57 -1.73 -6.24 28.08
N ARG A 58 -1.65 -5.34 27.09
CA ARG A 58 -0.94 -4.08 27.21
C ARG A 58 -1.60 -3.09 28.18
N VAL A 59 -2.92 -3.00 28.17
CA VAL A 59 -3.67 -2.13 29.09
C VAL A 59 -3.49 -2.60 30.52
N GLU A 60 -3.58 -3.91 30.77
CA GLU A 60 -3.40 -4.50 32.09
C GLU A 60 -2.01 -4.22 32.68
N ALA A 61 -0.97 -4.21 31.82
CA ALA A 61 0.39 -3.89 32.25
C ALA A 61 0.60 -2.43 32.72
N ALA A 62 -0.37 -1.53 32.51
CA ALA A 62 -0.37 -0.15 33.01
C ALA A 62 0.94 0.63 32.80
N LEU A 63 1.60 0.42 31.65
CA LEU A 63 2.94 0.96 31.38
C LEU A 63 2.94 2.50 31.23
N PRO A 64 4.01 3.19 31.69
CA PRO A 64 4.18 4.63 31.49
C PRO A 64 4.33 4.99 30.00
N ARG A 65 4.02 6.24 29.65
CA ARG A 65 3.98 6.74 28.26
C ARG A 65 4.99 7.85 27.99
N GLY A 66 6.24 7.58 28.35
CA GLY A 66 7.38 8.44 27.97
C GLY A 66 7.68 8.39 26.47
N TYR A 67 8.60 9.25 26.03
CA TYR A 67 9.03 9.28 24.64
C TYR A 67 9.73 7.99 24.21
N LEU A 68 9.51 7.60 22.96
CA LEU A 68 10.30 6.57 22.28
C LEU A 68 11.64 7.14 21.77
N PRO A 69 12.62 6.26 21.45
CA PRO A 69 13.70 6.61 20.55
C PRO A 69 13.18 7.23 19.24
N ILE A 70 14.02 8.03 18.57
CA ILE A 70 13.64 8.73 17.33
C ILE A 70 13.22 7.75 16.24
N GLU A 71 13.94 6.63 16.15
CA GLU A 71 13.68 5.53 15.22
C GLU A 71 12.53 4.62 15.66
N GLY A 72 12.03 4.76 16.89
CA GLY A 72 10.93 3.96 17.43
C GLY A 72 11.35 2.79 18.31
N ILE A 73 10.51 1.76 18.34
CA ILE A 73 10.66 0.60 19.23
C ILE A 73 11.61 -0.41 18.58
N ALA A 74 12.79 -0.62 19.17
CA ALA A 74 13.80 -1.52 18.59
C ALA A 74 13.29 -2.96 18.32
N ALA A 75 12.43 -3.50 19.20
CA ALA A 75 11.81 -4.82 19.01
C ALA A 75 10.83 -4.85 17.82
N TYR A 76 10.10 -3.75 17.60
CA TYR A 76 9.24 -3.58 16.43
C TYR A 76 10.09 -3.52 15.16
N ASP A 77 11.13 -2.68 15.14
CA ASP A 77 11.99 -2.52 13.97
C ASP A 77 12.64 -3.85 13.56
N ALA A 78 13.14 -4.63 14.52
CA ALA A 78 13.68 -5.96 14.28
C ALA A 78 12.64 -6.95 13.75
N ALA A 79 11.40 -6.91 14.26
CA ALA A 79 10.31 -7.75 13.77
C ALA A 79 9.91 -7.40 12.33
N VAL A 80 9.89 -6.11 11.98
CA VAL A 80 9.65 -5.63 10.61
C VAL A 80 10.73 -6.14 9.65
N GLN A 81 12.01 -6.04 10.04
CA GLN A 81 13.11 -6.55 9.20
C GLN A 81 12.92 -8.02 8.85
N LYS A 82 12.63 -8.85 9.85
CA LYS A 82 12.41 -10.29 9.66
C LYS A 82 11.17 -10.58 8.82
N LEU A 83 10.10 -9.81 8.99
CA LEU A 83 8.88 -9.97 8.20
C LEU A 83 9.12 -9.67 6.70
N LEU A 84 9.92 -8.64 6.40
CA LEU A 84 10.24 -8.25 5.02
C LEU A 84 11.28 -9.19 4.39
N LEU A 85 12.36 -9.49 5.10
CA LEU A 85 13.56 -10.10 4.52
C LEU A 85 13.74 -11.59 4.85
N GLY A 86 12.89 -12.13 5.73
CA GLY A 86 13.01 -13.48 6.26
C GLY A 86 13.86 -13.53 7.54
N ASN A 87 13.62 -14.54 8.38
CA ASN A 87 14.29 -14.71 9.67
C ASN A 87 15.81 -14.86 9.56
N ASP A 88 16.27 -15.54 8.51
CA ASP A 88 17.68 -15.89 8.29
C ASP A 88 18.38 -14.97 7.27
N SER A 89 17.87 -13.74 7.11
CA SER A 89 18.44 -12.80 6.14
C SER A 89 19.92 -12.49 6.46
N PRO A 90 20.85 -12.72 5.51
CA PRO A 90 22.27 -12.41 5.73
C PRO A 90 22.51 -10.90 5.87
N LEU A 91 21.63 -10.06 5.30
CA LEU A 91 21.72 -8.60 5.42
C LEU A 91 21.43 -8.15 6.85
N ILE A 92 20.45 -8.77 7.53
CA ILE A 92 20.14 -8.51 8.94
C ILE A 92 21.33 -8.95 9.79
N ALA A 93 21.83 -10.18 9.59
CA ALA A 93 22.98 -10.72 10.32
C ALA A 93 24.25 -9.84 10.16
N ALA A 94 24.46 -9.27 8.97
CA ALA A 94 25.58 -8.37 8.68
C ALA A 94 25.37 -6.92 9.17
N GLY A 95 24.21 -6.58 9.75
CA GLY A 95 23.90 -5.21 10.19
C GLY A 95 23.72 -4.21 9.04
N ARG A 96 23.32 -4.69 7.86
CA ARG A 96 23.17 -3.91 6.62
C ARG A 96 21.75 -3.40 6.38
N VAL A 97 20.89 -3.44 7.40
CA VAL A 97 19.49 -3.00 7.31
C VAL A 97 19.22 -1.98 8.40
N VAL A 98 18.94 -0.75 7.97
CA VAL A 98 18.38 0.29 8.85
C VAL A 98 16.86 0.13 8.82
N THR A 99 16.19 0.24 9.97
CA THR A 99 14.73 0.31 10.04
C THR A 99 14.33 1.33 11.08
N ALA A 100 13.39 2.19 10.71
CA ALA A 100 12.79 3.17 11.61
C ALA A 100 11.27 3.10 11.50
N GLN A 101 10.60 2.99 12.65
CA GLN A 101 9.16 3.09 12.77
C GLN A 101 8.66 4.44 12.23
N ALA A 102 7.57 4.39 11.46
CA ALA A 102 7.01 5.53 10.74
C ALA A 102 5.49 5.62 10.91
N LEU A 103 4.94 6.80 10.57
CA LEU A 103 3.50 7.08 10.60
C LEU A 103 2.74 6.41 9.44
N GLY A 104 2.63 5.09 9.49
CA GLY A 104 2.15 4.26 8.39
C GLY A 104 3.10 4.25 7.20
N GLY A 105 2.68 3.65 6.08
CA GLY A 105 3.46 3.67 4.83
C GLY A 105 3.69 5.09 4.32
N THR A 106 2.70 5.98 4.43
CA THR A 106 2.84 7.40 4.07
C THR A 106 3.99 8.08 4.82
N GLY A 107 4.10 7.84 6.13
CA GLY A 107 5.19 8.38 6.93
C GLY A 107 6.54 7.84 6.50
N ALA A 108 6.61 6.54 6.17
CA ALA A 108 7.82 5.89 5.68
C ALA A 108 8.28 6.45 4.33
N LEU A 109 7.34 6.62 3.39
CA LEU A 109 7.57 7.29 2.11
C LEU A 109 8.08 8.73 2.33
N LYS A 110 7.44 9.50 3.22
CA LYS A 110 7.81 10.90 3.47
C LYS A 110 9.22 11.04 4.03
N ILE A 111 9.57 10.30 5.09
CA ILE A 111 10.91 10.37 5.67
C ILE A 111 11.98 9.82 4.71
N GLY A 112 11.63 8.85 3.85
CA GLY A 112 12.50 8.35 2.79
C GLY A 112 12.72 9.39 1.69
N ALA A 113 11.65 10.07 1.25
CA ALA A 113 11.71 11.15 0.27
C ALA A 113 12.56 12.32 0.77
N ASP A 114 12.33 12.78 2.00
CA ASP A 114 13.09 13.87 2.61
C ASP A 114 14.57 13.51 2.77
N PHE A 115 14.87 12.25 3.09
CA PHE A 115 16.25 11.76 3.14
C PHE A 115 16.89 11.74 1.74
N LEU A 116 16.20 11.17 0.74
CA LEU A 116 16.67 11.14 -0.65
C LEU A 116 16.91 12.54 -1.21
N LYS A 117 16.05 13.51 -0.88
CA LYS A 117 16.18 14.90 -1.36
C LYS A 117 17.46 15.56 -0.84
N ARG A 118 17.90 15.21 0.38
CA ARG A 118 19.19 15.65 0.94
C ARG A 118 20.39 14.98 0.28
N LEU A 119 20.23 13.75 -0.24
CA LEU A 119 21.31 13.01 -0.91
C LEU A 119 21.51 13.46 -2.35
N ASN A 120 20.43 13.55 -3.12
CA ASN A 120 20.46 13.97 -4.51
C ASN A 120 19.23 14.84 -4.82
N PRO A 121 19.34 16.18 -4.64
CA PRO A 121 18.22 17.08 -4.85
C PRO A 121 17.76 17.17 -6.30
N ASN A 122 18.55 16.68 -7.26
CA ASN A 122 18.25 16.74 -8.69
C ASN A 122 17.68 15.44 -9.24
N ALA A 123 17.56 14.38 -8.42
CA ALA A 123 16.93 13.15 -8.84
C ALA A 123 15.47 13.39 -9.23
N LYS A 124 15.00 12.67 -10.26
CA LYS A 124 13.57 12.52 -10.52
C LYS A 124 13.02 11.33 -9.74
N VAL A 125 11.70 11.33 -9.52
CA VAL A 125 10.98 10.16 -9.02
C VAL A 125 10.06 9.64 -10.11
N ALA A 126 10.13 8.36 -10.42
CA ALA A 126 9.29 7.68 -11.38
C ALA A 126 8.26 6.80 -10.64
N ILE A 127 6.98 6.97 -10.95
CA ILE A 127 5.85 6.20 -10.40
C ILE A 127 5.14 5.41 -11.50
N SER A 128 4.39 4.37 -11.16
CA SER A 128 3.59 3.64 -12.15
C SER A 128 2.49 4.52 -12.75
N ASP A 129 2.16 4.26 -14.01
CA ASP A 129 0.97 4.83 -14.67
C ASP A 129 -0.18 3.80 -14.71
N PRO A 130 -1.26 3.99 -13.91
CA PRO A 130 -1.38 4.93 -12.79
C PRO A 130 -0.73 4.38 -11.52
N SER A 131 -0.69 5.19 -10.46
CA SER A 131 -0.22 4.80 -9.12
C SER A 131 -1.20 5.30 -8.05
N TRP A 132 -0.98 4.93 -6.78
CA TRP A 132 -1.64 5.57 -5.65
C TRP A 132 -1.42 7.08 -5.72
N GLU A 133 -2.53 7.83 -5.73
CA GLU A 133 -2.56 9.28 -6.01
C GLU A 133 -1.54 10.06 -5.17
N ASN A 134 -1.47 9.74 -3.87
CA ASN A 134 -0.59 10.46 -2.95
C ASN A 134 0.91 10.16 -3.16
N HIS A 135 1.32 9.21 -4.01
CA HIS A 135 2.73 9.10 -4.39
C HIS A 135 3.19 10.39 -5.09
N ARG A 136 2.43 10.86 -6.09
CA ARG A 136 2.77 12.09 -6.81
C ARG A 136 2.79 13.28 -5.86
N ALA A 137 1.70 13.50 -5.14
CA ALA A 137 1.58 14.62 -4.20
C ALA A 137 2.68 14.62 -3.13
N LEU A 138 3.01 13.46 -2.56
CA LEU A 138 4.05 13.33 -1.52
C LEU A 138 5.44 13.67 -2.07
N PHE A 139 5.83 13.12 -3.22
CA PHE A 139 7.17 13.35 -3.77
C PHE A 139 7.30 14.77 -4.37
N GLU A 140 6.27 15.31 -5.01
CA GLU A 140 6.26 16.71 -5.45
C GLU A 140 6.35 17.68 -4.25
N SER A 141 5.61 17.40 -3.16
CA SER A 141 5.70 18.17 -1.91
C SER A 141 7.07 18.05 -1.23
N ALA A 142 7.76 16.91 -1.39
CA ALA A 142 9.15 16.74 -0.98
C ALA A 142 10.17 17.42 -1.94
N GLY A 143 9.68 18.04 -3.02
CA GLY A 143 10.44 18.86 -3.96
C GLY A 143 11.00 18.10 -5.16
N PHE A 144 10.54 16.88 -5.46
CA PHE A 144 10.98 16.12 -6.63
C PHE A 144 10.17 16.47 -7.87
N GLU A 145 10.80 16.39 -9.04
CA GLU A 145 10.06 16.21 -10.29
C GLU A 145 9.56 14.76 -10.35
N VAL A 146 8.25 14.58 -10.52
CA VAL A 146 7.63 13.25 -10.60
C VAL A 146 7.20 12.93 -12.03
N VAL A 147 7.78 11.88 -12.59
CA VAL A 147 7.43 11.31 -13.90
C VAL A 147 6.70 9.97 -13.72
N SER A 148 6.07 9.47 -14.79
CA SER A 148 5.43 8.15 -14.77
C SER A 148 6.13 7.18 -15.73
N TYR A 149 6.14 5.88 -15.40
CA TYR A 149 6.47 4.81 -16.33
C TYR A 149 5.19 4.05 -16.75
N PRO A 150 5.07 3.59 -18.00
CA PRO A 150 3.95 2.75 -18.42
C PRO A 150 3.81 1.54 -17.50
N TYR A 151 2.59 1.25 -17.04
CA TYR A 151 2.34 0.11 -16.17
C TYR A 151 1.03 -0.58 -16.52
N TYR A 152 -0.12 0.04 -16.29
CA TYR A 152 -1.42 -0.56 -16.60
C TYR A 152 -1.76 -0.43 -18.08
N ASP A 153 -2.21 -1.52 -18.71
CA ASP A 153 -2.76 -1.50 -20.06
C ASP A 153 -4.28 -1.72 -20.00
N ALA A 154 -5.03 -0.68 -20.41
CA ALA A 154 -6.48 -0.70 -20.41
C ALA A 154 -7.09 -1.67 -21.46
N HIS A 155 -6.33 -2.08 -22.48
CA HIS A 155 -6.81 -3.03 -23.50
C HIS A 155 -6.74 -4.47 -22.99
N THR A 156 -5.66 -4.81 -22.29
CA THR A 156 -5.44 -6.18 -21.76
C THR A 156 -5.89 -6.33 -20.31
N HIS A 157 -6.19 -5.23 -19.61
CA HIS A 157 -6.40 -5.18 -18.16
C HIS A 157 -5.21 -5.71 -17.33
N GLY A 158 -4.04 -5.82 -17.96
CA GLY A 158 -2.80 -6.33 -17.41
C GLY A 158 -1.70 -5.28 -17.37
N VAL A 159 -0.45 -5.75 -17.42
CA VAL A 159 0.75 -4.89 -17.36
C VAL A 159 1.33 -4.65 -18.76
N ASN A 160 1.54 -3.39 -19.12
CA ASN A 160 2.38 -2.99 -20.25
C ASN A 160 3.87 -3.15 -19.86
N PHE A 161 4.32 -4.39 -19.79
CA PHE A 161 5.66 -4.70 -19.29
C PHE A 161 6.79 -4.22 -20.21
N GLU A 162 6.59 -4.29 -21.52
CA GLU A 162 7.55 -3.78 -22.50
C GLU A 162 7.72 -2.25 -22.35
N GLY A 163 6.60 -1.52 -22.27
CA GLY A 163 6.62 -0.08 -22.02
C GLY A 163 7.31 0.28 -20.70
N MET A 164 7.05 -0.50 -19.64
CA MET A 164 7.73 -0.34 -18.35
C MET A 164 9.25 -0.50 -18.48
N LEU A 165 9.73 -1.59 -19.09
CA LEU A 165 11.17 -1.84 -19.26
C LEU A 165 11.84 -0.78 -20.13
N ASN A 166 11.19 -0.34 -21.21
CA ASN A 166 11.71 0.72 -22.08
C ASN A 166 11.86 2.04 -21.31
N ALA A 167 10.88 2.42 -20.49
CA ALA A 167 10.97 3.60 -19.65
C ALA A 167 12.12 3.50 -18.64
N LEU A 168 12.23 2.38 -17.90
CA LEU A 168 13.30 2.17 -16.92
C LEU A 168 14.69 2.23 -17.56
N ASN A 169 14.86 1.64 -18.76
CA ASN A 169 16.13 1.71 -19.49
C ASN A 169 16.50 3.12 -19.96
N SER A 170 15.51 4.00 -20.14
CA SER A 170 15.74 5.39 -20.56
C SER A 170 16.13 6.31 -19.40
N TYR A 171 15.82 5.95 -18.15
CA TYR A 171 16.06 6.82 -17.01
C TYR A 171 17.55 7.01 -16.70
N ALA A 172 17.87 8.20 -16.21
CA ALA A 172 19.22 8.56 -15.78
C ALA A 172 19.56 7.87 -14.44
N ALA A 173 20.84 7.58 -14.22
CA ALA A 173 21.33 7.05 -12.96
C ALA A 173 20.92 7.94 -11.78
N GLY A 174 20.55 7.31 -10.66
CA GLY A 174 20.05 7.98 -9.47
C GLY A 174 18.56 8.37 -9.51
N THR A 175 17.84 8.11 -10.61
CA THR A 175 16.37 8.24 -10.64
C THR A 175 15.76 7.28 -9.62
N VAL A 176 14.87 7.80 -8.78
CA VAL A 176 14.15 7.00 -7.78
C VAL A 176 12.95 6.35 -8.44
N VAL A 177 12.83 5.03 -8.36
CA VAL A 177 11.72 4.28 -8.96
C VAL A 177 10.85 3.73 -7.85
N VAL A 178 9.63 4.26 -7.72
CA VAL A 178 8.65 3.78 -6.74
C VAL A 178 7.96 2.54 -7.31
N LEU A 179 8.04 1.44 -6.58
CA LEU A 179 7.59 0.11 -7.03
C LEU A 179 6.64 -0.49 -5.98
N HIS A 180 5.39 -0.77 -6.36
CA HIS A 180 4.48 -1.50 -5.48
C HIS A 180 4.95 -2.95 -5.40
N ALA A 181 5.24 -3.46 -4.20
CA ALA A 181 5.80 -4.80 -4.05
C ALA A 181 4.81 -5.91 -4.46
N CYS A 182 3.52 -5.67 -4.19
CA CYS A 182 2.39 -6.53 -4.55
C CYS A 182 1.08 -5.74 -4.37
N CYS A 183 -0.04 -6.31 -4.83
CA CYS A 183 -1.38 -5.75 -4.70
C CYS A 183 -1.45 -4.29 -5.20
N HIS A 184 -0.97 -4.03 -6.41
CA HIS A 184 -0.82 -2.69 -6.95
C HIS A 184 -2.04 -1.80 -6.71
N ASN A 185 -1.83 -0.63 -6.11
CA ASN A 185 -2.87 0.38 -5.93
C ASN A 185 -2.71 1.44 -7.02
N PRO A 186 -3.67 1.62 -7.95
CA PRO A 186 -5.09 1.29 -7.77
C PRO A 186 -5.63 0.09 -8.58
N THR A 187 -4.82 -0.56 -9.41
CA THR A 187 -5.34 -1.45 -10.47
C THR A 187 -5.51 -2.91 -10.03
N GLY A 188 -4.79 -3.35 -9.01
CA GLY A 188 -4.67 -4.75 -8.61
C GLY A 188 -3.83 -5.60 -9.57
N VAL A 189 -3.27 -5.03 -10.63
CA VAL A 189 -2.40 -5.76 -11.56
C VAL A 189 -1.01 -5.87 -10.96
N ASP A 190 -0.49 -7.08 -10.80
CA ASP A 190 0.85 -7.32 -10.26
C ASP A 190 1.79 -7.91 -11.31
N LEU A 191 3.09 -7.68 -11.13
CA LEU A 191 4.15 -8.27 -11.92
C LEU A 191 4.40 -9.72 -11.50
N THR A 192 4.78 -10.56 -12.46
CA THR A 192 5.25 -11.92 -12.17
C THR A 192 6.66 -11.90 -11.58
N VAL A 193 7.08 -12.99 -10.95
CA VAL A 193 8.44 -13.14 -10.40
C VAL A 193 9.51 -12.97 -11.49
N ASP A 194 9.27 -13.47 -12.70
CA ASP A 194 10.23 -13.35 -13.81
C ASP A 194 10.29 -11.93 -14.39
N GLN A 195 9.17 -11.19 -14.36
CA GLN A 195 9.17 -9.76 -14.65
C GLN A 195 9.95 -8.98 -13.58
N TRP A 196 9.79 -9.31 -12.30
CA TRP A 196 10.57 -8.71 -11.21
C TRP A 196 12.07 -8.91 -11.37
N LYS A 197 12.52 -10.13 -11.74
CA LYS A 197 13.94 -10.39 -12.01
C LYS A 197 14.50 -9.44 -13.08
N GLN A 198 13.78 -9.26 -14.19
CA GLN A 198 14.19 -8.34 -15.25
C GLN A 198 14.22 -6.88 -14.79
N ILE A 199 13.27 -6.45 -13.95
CA ILE A 199 13.28 -5.10 -13.37
C ILE A 199 14.50 -4.91 -12.46
N VAL A 200 14.85 -5.89 -11.63
CA VAL A 200 16.06 -5.84 -10.79
C VAL A 200 17.31 -5.66 -11.63
N GLU A 201 17.44 -6.41 -12.74
CA GLU A 201 18.58 -6.28 -13.65
C GLU A 201 18.67 -4.88 -14.28
N VAL A 202 17.55 -4.33 -14.76
CA VAL A 202 17.53 -2.98 -15.35
C VAL A 202 17.85 -1.91 -14.30
N VAL A 203 17.26 -2.00 -13.11
CA VAL A 203 17.53 -1.06 -12.01
C VAL A 203 19.02 -1.09 -11.65
N LYS A 204 19.63 -2.28 -11.58
CA LYS A 204 21.07 -2.44 -11.32
C LYS A 204 21.93 -1.88 -12.45
N ALA A 205 21.67 -2.29 -13.69
CA ALA A 205 22.44 -1.87 -14.87
C ALA A 205 22.38 -0.35 -15.11
N ARG A 206 21.25 0.28 -14.79
CA ARG A 206 21.04 1.73 -14.95
C ARG A 206 21.37 2.54 -13.70
N ASN A 207 21.82 1.89 -12.61
CA ASN A 207 22.10 2.52 -11.32
C ASN A 207 20.92 3.39 -10.83
N LEU A 208 19.70 2.85 -10.91
CA LEU A 208 18.49 3.50 -10.38
C LEU A 208 18.32 3.18 -8.89
N VAL A 209 17.51 3.97 -8.19
CA VAL A 209 17.25 3.78 -6.76
C VAL A 209 15.86 3.16 -6.56
N PRO A 210 15.75 1.87 -6.22
CA PRO A 210 14.45 1.24 -5.98
C PRO A 210 13.88 1.70 -4.63
N PHE A 211 12.64 2.22 -4.67
CA PHE A 211 11.84 2.54 -3.50
C PHE A 211 10.57 1.68 -3.52
N LEU A 212 10.62 0.54 -2.84
CA LEU A 212 9.49 -0.37 -2.76
C LEU A 212 8.45 0.13 -1.76
N ASP A 213 7.18 0.08 -2.14
CA ASP A 213 6.03 0.28 -1.24
C ASP A 213 5.27 -1.04 -1.06
N ILE A 214 5.26 -1.56 0.17
CA ILE A 214 4.65 -2.84 0.55
C ILE A 214 3.58 -2.62 1.62
N ALA A 215 2.45 -2.06 1.20
CA ALA A 215 1.32 -1.75 2.08
C ALA A 215 0.34 -2.93 2.30
N TYR A 216 0.52 -4.04 1.57
CA TYR A 216 -0.48 -5.13 1.45
C TYR A 216 0.12 -6.54 1.62
N GLN A 217 1.27 -6.68 2.28
CA GLN A 217 1.87 -8.00 2.54
C GLN A 217 0.86 -8.94 3.22
N GLY A 218 0.55 -10.06 2.57
CA GLY A 218 -0.43 -11.06 2.99
C GLY A 218 -1.76 -11.05 2.22
N PHE A 219 -2.04 -10.00 1.44
CA PHE A 219 -3.29 -9.88 0.64
C PHE A 219 -3.18 -10.37 -0.80
N GLY A 220 -1.98 -10.64 -1.30
CA GLY A 220 -1.74 -11.20 -2.63
C GLY A 220 -1.91 -12.71 -2.60
N ASP A 221 -0.82 -13.39 -2.26
CA ASP A 221 -0.76 -14.84 -2.04
C ASP A 221 -0.70 -15.22 -0.58
N ASN A 222 0.34 -14.76 0.10
CA ASN A 222 0.61 -15.01 1.50
C ASN A 222 1.72 -14.05 1.94
N ILE A 223 1.97 -13.99 3.25
CA ILE A 223 2.93 -13.06 3.86
C ILE A 223 4.33 -13.21 3.24
N GLU A 224 4.78 -14.44 2.99
CA GLU A 224 6.14 -14.70 2.49
C GLU A 224 6.28 -14.39 1.00
N SER A 225 5.31 -14.83 0.19
CA SER A 225 5.33 -14.68 -1.27
C SER A 225 5.12 -13.22 -1.67
N ASP A 226 4.33 -12.46 -0.91
CA ASP A 226 4.09 -11.04 -1.15
C ASP A 226 5.34 -10.18 -0.89
N ALA A 227 6.34 -10.70 -0.18
CA ALA A 227 7.64 -10.05 -0.01
C ALA A 227 8.67 -10.41 -1.09
N ALA A 228 8.30 -11.21 -2.11
CA ALA A 228 9.24 -11.69 -3.13
C ALA A 228 9.99 -10.56 -3.84
N ALA A 229 9.30 -9.49 -4.26
CA ALA A 229 9.94 -8.34 -4.90
C ALA A 229 11.00 -7.70 -3.99
N VAL A 230 10.66 -7.46 -2.72
CA VAL A 230 11.59 -6.91 -1.72
C VAL A 230 12.82 -7.80 -1.58
N ARG A 231 12.63 -9.12 -1.52
CA ARG A 231 13.73 -10.09 -1.34
C ARG A 231 14.60 -10.22 -2.59
N LEU A 232 14.03 -10.10 -3.80
CA LEU A 232 14.80 -10.05 -5.04
C LEU A 232 15.71 -8.82 -5.09
N PHE A 233 15.20 -7.65 -4.73
CA PHE A 233 16.03 -6.44 -4.61
C PHE A 233 17.07 -6.56 -3.48
N ALA A 234 16.72 -7.14 -2.35
CA ALA A 234 17.67 -7.39 -1.26
C ALA A 234 18.84 -8.30 -1.68
N ALA A 235 18.58 -9.31 -2.51
CA ALA A 235 19.59 -10.22 -3.04
C ALA A 235 20.47 -9.61 -4.15
N SER A 236 20.11 -8.42 -4.67
CA SER A 236 20.77 -7.80 -5.84
C SER A 236 22.02 -6.97 -5.51
N GLU A 237 22.36 -6.83 -4.23
CA GLU A 237 23.41 -5.96 -3.68
C GLU A 237 23.16 -4.45 -3.86
N LEU A 238 21.96 -4.06 -4.31
CA LEU A 238 21.55 -2.67 -4.41
C LEU A 238 21.28 -2.05 -3.03
N ASN A 239 21.41 -0.73 -2.97
CA ASN A 239 20.80 0.06 -1.91
C ASN A 239 19.30 0.19 -2.19
N VAL A 240 18.47 -0.19 -1.23
CA VAL A 240 17.02 -0.33 -1.43
C VAL A 240 16.28 0.41 -0.33
N PHE A 241 15.25 1.16 -0.70
CA PHE A 241 14.28 1.75 0.22
C PHE A 241 13.01 0.91 0.24
N VAL A 242 12.45 0.65 1.43
CA VAL A 242 11.19 -0.08 1.59
C VAL A 242 10.28 0.66 2.57
N SER A 243 9.17 1.19 2.07
CA SER A 243 8.03 1.63 2.86
C SER A 243 7.14 0.42 3.14
N SER A 244 6.92 0.09 4.42
CA SER A 244 5.97 -0.95 4.83
C SER A 244 4.86 -0.37 5.68
N SER A 245 3.66 -0.97 5.60
CA SER A 245 2.50 -0.52 6.37
C SER A 245 1.72 -1.66 6.99
N PHE A 246 1.30 -1.46 8.24
CA PHE A 246 0.42 -2.36 8.98
C PHE A 246 -1.03 -1.87 9.04
N SER A 247 -1.36 -0.77 8.33
CA SER A 247 -2.72 -0.24 8.32
C SER A 247 -3.75 -1.27 7.82
N LYS A 248 -3.38 -2.09 6.84
CA LYS A 248 -4.28 -3.09 6.24
C LYS A 248 -4.08 -4.46 6.87
N SER A 249 -2.84 -4.94 6.91
CA SER A 249 -2.51 -6.30 7.37
C SER A 249 -2.84 -6.55 8.84
N PHE A 250 -2.87 -5.51 9.68
CA PHE A 250 -3.32 -5.59 11.07
C PHE A 250 -4.68 -4.89 11.30
N SER A 251 -5.32 -4.36 10.26
CA SER A 251 -6.51 -3.50 10.39
C SER A 251 -6.28 -2.26 11.30
N LEU A 252 -5.03 -1.80 11.44
CA LEU A 252 -4.61 -0.68 12.28
C LEU A 252 -4.51 0.64 11.50
N TYR A 253 -5.55 0.98 10.75
CA TYR A 253 -5.58 2.15 9.86
C TYR A 253 -5.29 3.47 10.59
N GLY A 254 -6.02 3.70 11.69
CA GLY A 254 -5.98 4.92 12.49
C GLY A 254 -4.75 5.06 13.38
N GLU A 255 -4.11 3.94 13.73
CA GLU A 255 -2.93 3.92 14.62
C GLU A 255 -1.62 4.33 13.93
N ARG A 256 -1.65 4.49 12.60
CA ARG A 256 -0.52 4.98 11.79
C ARG A 256 0.76 4.17 12.00
N VAL A 257 0.68 2.84 11.85
CA VAL A 257 1.81 1.92 12.06
C VAL A 257 2.45 1.53 10.73
N GLY A 258 3.73 1.83 10.56
CA GLY A 258 4.54 1.46 9.40
C GLY A 258 6.03 1.59 9.70
N ALA A 259 6.87 1.39 8.70
CA ALA A 259 8.31 1.54 8.85
C ALA A 259 8.97 1.91 7.52
N LEU A 260 10.08 2.64 7.61
CA LEU A 260 11.05 2.75 6.53
C LEU A 260 12.21 1.81 6.81
N SER A 261 12.49 0.89 5.89
CA SER A 261 13.72 0.09 5.89
C SER A 261 14.65 0.53 4.76
N ILE A 262 15.95 0.63 5.04
CA ILE A 262 16.99 0.97 4.06
C ILE A 262 18.06 -0.13 4.10
N ILE A 263 18.30 -0.78 2.96
CA ILE A 263 19.40 -1.73 2.78
C ILE A 263 20.64 -0.95 2.33
N THR A 264 21.77 -1.20 3.00
CA THR A 264 23.04 -0.49 2.80
C THR A 264 24.17 -1.45 2.41
N ALA A 265 25.32 -0.89 2.01
CA ALA A 265 26.49 -1.69 1.65
C ALA A 265 27.18 -2.34 2.87
N SER A 266 27.13 -1.72 4.05
CA SER A 266 27.86 -2.19 5.24
C SER A 266 27.23 -1.72 6.55
N LYS A 267 27.61 -2.36 7.67
CA LYS A 267 27.20 -1.94 9.02
C LYS A 267 27.61 -0.49 9.34
N GLU A 268 28.79 -0.07 8.89
CA GLU A 268 29.27 1.30 9.06
C GLU A 268 28.40 2.29 8.28
N GLU A 269 28.01 1.94 7.05
CA GLU A 269 27.09 2.75 6.28
C GLU A 269 25.70 2.83 6.91
N SER A 270 25.18 1.72 7.42
CA SER A 270 23.93 1.70 8.20
C SER A 270 23.94 2.70 9.36
N ALA A 271 25.06 2.78 10.10
CA ALA A 271 25.20 3.72 11.21
C ALA A 271 25.12 5.19 10.73
N ARG A 272 25.81 5.53 9.63
CA ARG A 272 25.76 6.87 9.04
C ARG A 272 24.36 7.21 8.51
N VAL A 273 23.73 6.29 7.77
CA VAL A 273 22.38 6.45 7.22
C VAL A 273 21.37 6.68 8.35
N LEU A 274 21.37 5.83 9.37
CA LEU A 274 20.46 5.96 10.51
C LEU A 274 20.66 7.31 11.23
N SER A 275 21.89 7.78 11.41
CA SER A 275 22.16 9.07 12.06
C SER A 275 21.50 10.25 11.32
N GLN A 276 21.51 10.23 9.98
CA GLN A 276 20.90 11.27 9.16
C GLN A 276 19.39 11.11 9.07
N LEU A 277 18.88 9.87 9.02
CA LEU A 277 17.45 9.60 9.06
C LEU A 277 16.83 10.08 10.38
N LYS A 278 17.52 9.90 11.52
CA LYS A 278 17.10 10.46 12.81
C LYS A 278 16.95 11.97 12.76
N ARG A 279 17.82 12.70 12.04
CA ARG A 279 17.68 14.15 11.86
C ARG A 279 16.41 14.49 11.08
N VAL A 280 16.10 13.76 10.00
CA VAL A 280 14.86 13.94 9.21
C VAL A 280 13.63 13.74 10.10
N ILE A 281 13.59 12.64 10.86
CA ILE A 281 12.47 12.31 11.74
C ILE A 281 12.32 13.34 12.87
N ARG A 282 13.42 13.67 13.56
CA ARG A 282 13.43 14.58 14.73
C ARG A 282 12.82 15.93 14.39
N THR A 283 13.15 16.47 13.22
CA THR A 283 12.66 17.78 12.75
C THR A 283 11.30 17.74 12.08
N ASN A 284 10.69 16.55 11.96
CA ASN A 284 9.33 16.38 11.46
C ASN A 284 8.37 16.16 12.64
N TYR A 285 8.52 15.05 13.37
CA TYR A 285 7.60 14.66 14.44
C TYR A 285 8.32 14.17 15.71
N SER A 286 9.61 14.47 15.88
CA SER A 286 10.44 14.08 17.04
C SER A 286 10.68 12.56 17.19
N ASN A 287 9.65 11.79 17.52
CA ASN A 287 9.65 10.33 17.69
C ASN A 287 8.25 9.76 17.40
N PRO A 288 8.14 8.50 16.95
CA PRO A 288 6.86 7.91 16.53
C PRO A 288 5.94 7.56 17.72
N PRO A 289 4.64 7.32 17.48
CA PRO A 289 3.68 6.94 18.52
C PRO A 289 3.91 5.52 19.05
N THR A 290 3.60 5.30 20.33
CA THR A 290 3.89 4.03 21.01
C THR A 290 2.87 2.94 20.76
N HIS A 291 1.57 3.26 20.69
CA HIS A 291 0.49 2.26 20.85
C HIS A 291 0.51 1.17 19.79
N GLY A 292 0.20 1.53 18.53
CA GLY A 292 0.14 0.55 17.46
C GLY A 292 1.46 -0.18 17.19
N GLY A 293 2.61 0.50 17.30
CA GLY A 293 3.93 -0.14 17.17
C GLY A 293 4.18 -1.20 18.25
N SER A 294 3.74 -0.95 19.49
CA SER A 294 3.86 -1.92 20.58
C SER A 294 2.92 -3.11 20.39
N VAL A 295 1.71 -2.88 19.88
CA VAL A 295 0.73 -3.94 19.58
C VAL A 295 1.26 -4.86 18.48
N VAL A 296 1.75 -4.30 17.37
CA VAL A 296 2.36 -5.08 16.29
C VAL A 296 3.58 -5.86 16.80
N ALA A 297 4.47 -5.23 17.57
CA ALA A 297 5.62 -5.92 18.15
C ALA A 297 5.22 -7.09 19.05
N ALA A 298 4.20 -6.90 19.91
CA ALA A 298 3.71 -7.95 20.79
C ALA A 298 3.13 -9.14 20.01
N VAL A 299 2.33 -8.86 18.97
CA VAL A 299 1.78 -9.91 18.10
C VAL A 299 2.88 -10.66 17.37
N LEU A 300 3.84 -9.95 16.75
CA LEU A 300 4.90 -10.58 15.96
C LEU A 300 5.93 -11.35 16.82
N ALA A 301 6.10 -10.99 18.09
CA ALA A 301 7.01 -11.65 19.03
C ALA A 301 6.40 -12.88 19.72
N SER A 302 5.07 -12.99 19.77
CA SER A 302 4.37 -14.14 20.35
C SER A 302 4.01 -15.15 19.26
N ALA A 303 4.47 -16.40 19.38
CA ALA A 303 4.15 -17.46 18.42
C ALA A 303 2.63 -17.68 18.30
N GLU A 304 1.90 -17.62 19.42
CA GLU A 304 0.45 -17.81 19.47
C GLU A 304 -0.32 -16.64 18.81
N LEU A 305 0.02 -15.40 19.18
CA LEU A 305 -0.64 -14.22 18.60
C LEU A 305 -0.29 -14.07 17.12
N ARG A 306 0.95 -14.37 16.74
CA ARG A 306 1.36 -14.39 15.34
C ARG A 306 0.55 -15.41 14.54
N ALA A 307 0.43 -16.65 15.01
CA ALA A 307 -0.37 -17.67 14.33
C ALA A 307 -1.85 -17.26 14.18
N THR A 308 -2.41 -16.61 15.21
CA THR A 308 -3.77 -16.06 15.16
C THR A 308 -3.87 -14.97 14.09
N TRP A 309 -2.94 -14.02 14.07
CA TRP A 309 -2.90 -12.94 13.07
C TRP A 309 -2.74 -13.46 11.65
N GLU A 310 -1.84 -14.43 11.42
CA GLU A 310 -1.63 -15.04 10.10
C GLU A 310 -2.89 -15.74 9.60
N THR A 311 -3.64 -16.40 10.49
CA THR A 311 -4.94 -17.01 10.18
C THR A 311 -5.98 -15.95 9.81
N GLU A 312 -6.10 -14.88 10.59
CA GLU A 312 -7.05 -13.79 10.30
C GLU A 312 -6.76 -13.08 8.99
N LEU A 313 -5.48 -12.81 8.71
CA LEU A 313 -5.08 -12.19 7.46
C LEU A 313 -5.36 -13.11 6.26
N ALA A 314 -5.20 -14.42 6.43
CA ALA A 314 -5.60 -15.41 5.43
C ALA A 314 -7.11 -15.40 5.18
N GLU A 315 -7.94 -15.39 6.24
CA GLU A 315 -9.41 -15.27 6.14
C GLU A 315 -9.79 -14.01 5.32
N MET A 316 -9.15 -12.88 5.60
CA MET A 316 -9.38 -11.61 4.89
C MET A 316 -9.02 -11.71 3.40
N ARG A 317 -7.85 -12.26 3.08
CA ARG A 317 -7.40 -12.47 1.70
C ARG A 317 -8.34 -13.40 0.94
N ASP A 318 -8.69 -14.53 1.52
CA ASP A 318 -9.46 -15.57 0.84
C ASP A 318 -10.90 -15.12 0.60
N ARG A 319 -11.45 -14.30 1.51
CA ARG A 319 -12.74 -13.66 1.27
C ARG A 319 -12.69 -12.64 0.13
N ILE A 320 -11.63 -11.83 0.00
CA ILE A 320 -11.47 -10.96 -1.17
C ILE A 320 -11.45 -11.78 -2.47
N ARG A 321 -10.75 -12.91 -2.49
CA ARG A 321 -10.74 -13.83 -3.66
C ARG A 321 -12.13 -14.36 -3.96
N ALA A 322 -12.89 -14.75 -2.94
CA ALA A 322 -14.29 -15.18 -3.10
C ALA A 322 -15.17 -14.07 -3.70
N MET A 323 -14.98 -12.81 -3.28
CA MET A 323 -15.71 -11.66 -3.84
C MET A 323 -15.32 -11.36 -5.29
N ARG A 324 -14.05 -11.51 -5.66
CA ARG A 324 -13.60 -11.41 -7.07
C ARG A 324 -14.30 -12.44 -7.94
N ASN A 325 -14.17 -13.72 -7.57
CA ASN A 325 -14.78 -14.83 -8.32
C ASN A 325 -16.30 -14.66 -8.41
N GLY A 326 -16.95 -14.40 -7.29
CA GLY A 326 -18.40 -14.25 -7.24
C GLY A 326 -18.92 -13.05 -8.04
N LEU A 327 -18.15 -11.96 -8.15
CA LEU A 327 -18.49 -10.83 -9.02
C LEU A 327 -18.42 -11.24 -10.49
N VAL A 328 -17.34 -11.91 -10.90
CA VAL A 328 -17.16 -12.38 -12.29
C VAL A 328 -18.28 -13.34 -12.70
N GLU A 329 -18.59 -14.32 -11.85
CA GLU A 329 -19.67 -15.29 -12.10
C GLU A 329 -21.03 -14.60 -12.27
N ARG A 330 -21.36 -13.64 -11.39
CA ARG A 330 -22.63 -12.93 -11.44
C ARG A 330 -22.73 -11.99 -12.63
N LEU A 331 -21.66 -11.31 -13.04
CA LEU A 331 -21.67 -10.48 -14.25
C LEU A 331 -21.94 -11.33 -15.49
N LYS A 332 -21.30 -12.50 -15.59
CA LYS A 332 -21.56 -13.47 -16.66
C LYS A 332 -23.00 -13.98 -16.62
N ALA A 333 -23.50 -14.39 -15.46
CA ALA A 333 -24.88 -14.86 -15.29
C ALA A 333 -25.93 -13.79 -15.62
N ASN A 334 -25.62 -12.51 -15.34
CA ASN A 334 -26.44 -11.37 -15.73
C ASN A 334 -26.31 -11.02 -17.22
N GLY A 335 -25.61 -11.81 -18.05
CA GLY A 335 -25.54 -11.61 -19.50
C GLY A 335 -24.73 -10.39 -19.93
N VAL A 336 -23.73 -9.99 -19.15
CA VAL A 336 -22.77 -8.95 -19.57
C VAL A 336 -21.86 -9.51 -20.65
N GLY A 337 -21.81 -8.86 -21.82
CA GLY A 337 -21.02 -9.31 -22.96
C GLY A 337 -19.51 -9.07 -22.84
N ARG A 338 -19.10 -8.11 -21.99
CA ARG A 338 -17.69 -7.84 -21.68
C ARG A 338 -17.12 -8.94 -20.79
N ASP A 339 -15.92 -9.43 -21.09
CA ASP A 339 -15.20 -10.36 -20.22
C ASP A 339 -14.63 -9.65 -18.99
N PHE A 340 -14.92 -10.17 -17.80
CA PHE A 340 -14.42 -9.68 -16.50
C PHE A 340 -13.42 -10.64 -15.84
N SER A 341 -12.93 -11.66 -16.55
CA SER A 341 -11.96 -12.64 -16.03
C SER A 341 -10.70 -11.99 -15.41
N PHE A 342 -10.29 -10.82 -15.91
CA PHE A 342 -9.18 -10.02 -15.37
C PHE A 342 -9.36 -9.63 -13.89
N VAL A 343 -10.60 -9.53 -13.38
CA VAL A 343 -10.85 -9.24 -11.97
C VAL A 343 -10.30 -10.34 -11.06
N ASN A 344 -10.29 -11.60 -11.53
CA ASN A 344 -9.70 -12.73 -10.80
C ASN A 344 -8.18 -12.78 -10.91
N ALA A 345 -7.61 -12.29 -12.03
CA ALA A 345 -6.17 -12.18 -12.21
C ALA A 345 -5.56 -11.06 -11.36
N GLN A 346 -6.32 -9.98 -11.17
CA GLN A 346 -5.94 -8.88 -10.28
C GLN A 346 -5.99 -9.30 -8.79
N ARG A 347 -5.16 -8.66 -7.97
CA ARG A 347 -4.86 -9.00 -6.59
C ARG A 347 -5.13 -7.86 -5.62
N GLY A 348 -5.13 -8.20 -4.33
CA GLY A 348 -5.30 -7.23 -3.26
C GLY A 348 -6.70 -6.65 -3.18
N MET A 349 -6.81 -5.46 -2.60
CA MET A 349 -8.11 -4.86 -2.26
C MET A 349 -8.80 -4.18 -3.44
N PHE A 350 -8.08 -3.85 -4.52
CA PHE A 350 -8.59 -3.00 -5.60
C PHE A 350 -8.63 -3.71 -6.94
N SER A 351 -9.53 -3.25 -7.80
CA SER A 351 -9.61 -3.64 -9.19
C SER A 351 -9.93 -2.41 -10.03
N TYR A 352 -9.24 -2.26 -11.16
CA TYR A 352 -9.70 -1.38 -12.22
C TYR A 352 -10.75 -2.12 -13.04
N SER A 353 -12.02 -1.77 -12.84
CA SER A 353 -13.17 -2.47 -13.43
C SER A 353 -13.34 -2.24 -14.94
N GLY A 354 -12.63 -1.25 -15.50
CA GLY A 354 -12.83 -0.81 -16.88
C GLY A 354 -14.14 -0.05 -17.11
N LEU A 355 -14.88 0.30 -16.06
CA LEU A 355 -16.02 1.21 -16.16
C LEU A 355 -15.54 2.62 -16.49
N THR A 356 -16.22 3.25 -17.45
CA THR A 356 -15.97 4.65 -17.82
C THR A 356 -16.53 5.60 -16.76
N ALA A 357 -16.03 6.84 -16.72
CA ALA A 357 -16.56 7.85 -15.80
C ALA A 357 -18.09 8.02 -15.90
N PRO A 358 -18.71 8.10 -17.10
CA PRO A 358 -20.17 8.14 -17.21
C PRO A 358 -20.87 6.89 -16.65
N GLN A 359 -20.29 5.69 -16.80
CA GLN A 359 -20.86 4.48 -16.21
C GLN A 359 -20.74 4.47 -14.68
N VAL A 360 -19.65 5.01 -14.13
CA VAL A 360 -19.48 5.22 -12.69
C VAL A 360 -20.49 6.24 -12.15
N ASP A 361 -20.75 7.33 -12.88
CA ASP A 361 -21.77 8.31 -12.52
C ASP A 361 -23.18 7.69 -12.51
N ARG A 362 -23.51 6.89 -13.53
CA ARG A 362 -24.78 6.12 -13.56
C ARG A 362 -24.89 5.16 -12.37
N LEU A 363 -23.84 4.44 -12.00
CA LEU A 363 -23.85 3.57 -10.81
C LEU A 363 -24.17 4.35 -9.53
N ARG A 364 -23.59 5.55 -9.38
CA ARG A 364 -23.85 6.41 -8.23
C ARG A 364 -25.31 6.91 -8.25
N GLU A 365 -25.75 7.46 -9.37
CA GLU A 365 -27.04 8.16 -9.48
C GLU A 365 -28.21 7.19 -9.47
N GLU A 366 -28.17 6.13 -10.27
CA GLU A 366 -29.25 5.16 -10.42
C GLU A 366 -29.30 4.13 -9.27
N PHE A 367 -28.14 3.73 -8.73
CA PHE A 367 -28.05 2.56 -7.83
C PHE A 367 -27.45 2.85 -6.45
N GLY A 368 -26.91 4.04 -6.19
CA GLY A 368 -26.26 4.35 -4.91
C GLY A 368 -24.97 3.55 -4.70
N ILE A 369 -24.29 3.18 -5.79
CA ILE A 369 -23.03 2.46 -5.75
C ILE A 369 -21.92 3.43 -6.14
N TYR A 370 -21.03 3.70 -5.19
CA TYR A 370 -19.98 4.69 -5.33
C TYR A 370 -18.66 4.01 -5.68
N ALA A 371 -18.19 4.19 -6.91
CA ALA A 371 -16.85 3.82 -7.36
C ALA A 371 -16.05 5.08 -7.69
N VAL A 372 -14.72 4.99 -7.76
CA VAL A 372 -13.90 6.13 -8.18
C VAL A 372 -14.10 6.36 -9.68
N GLY A 373 -14.12 7.62 -10.13
CA GLY A 373 -14.36 7.98 -11.54
C GLY A 373 -13.39 7.34 -12.56
N THR A 374 -12.24 6.84 -12.10
CA THR A 374 -11.29 6.05 -12.91
C THR A 374 -11.73 4.60 -13.15
N GLY A 375 -12.86 4.18 -12.59
CA GLY A 375 -13.33 2.79 -12.60
C GLY A 375 -12.72 1.93 -11.50
N ARG A 376 -11.95 2.50 -10.55
CA ARG A 376 -11.44 1.75 -9.39
C ARG A 376 -12.60 1.34 -8.48
N ILE A 377 -12.65 0.05 -8.16
CA ILE A 377 -13.49 -0.51 -7.10
C ILE A 377 -12.64 -1.14 -5.99
N CYS A 378 -13.08 -0.98 -4.74
CA CYS A 378 -12.57 -1.71 -3.60
C CYS A 378 -13.32 -3.03 -3.47
N VAL A 379 -12.72 -4.10 -3.97
CA VAL A 379 -13.26 -5.46 -3.83
C VAL A 379 -13.33 -5.88 -2.36
N ALA A 380 -12.46 -5.33 -1.51
CA ALA A 380 -12.51 -5.56 -0.07
C ALA A 380 -13.71 -4.92 0.66
N ALA A 381 -14.52 -4.11 -0.05
CA ALA A 381 -15.80 -3.59 0.42
C ALA A 381 -17.00 -4.44 -0.04
N LEU A 382 -16.78 -5.42 -0.92
CA LEU A 382 -17.79 -6.41 -1.27
C LEU A 382 -17.91 -7.48 -0.19
N ASN A 383 -19.13 -7.95 0.00
CA ASN A 383 -19.49 -9.05 0.89
C ASN A 383 -20.73 -9.78 0.35
N THR A 384 -21.09 -10.91 0.96
CA THR A 384 -22.20 -11.74 0.47
C THR A 384 -23.55 -11.02 0.43
N ARG A 385 -23.72 -9.94 1.22
CA ARG A 385 -24.97 -9.18 1.32
C ARG A 385 -25.12 -8.12 0.22
N ASN A 386 -24.01 -7.63 -0.35
CA ASN A 386 -24.04 -6.58 -1.37
C ASN A 386 -23.60 -7.05 -2.76
N LEU A 387 -22.99 -8.23 -2.87
CA LEU A 387 -22.40 -8.71 -4.12
C LEU A 387 -23.42 -8.82 -5.26
N ASP A 388 -24.61 -9.37 -4.99
CA ASP A 388 -25.68 -9.50 -5.98
C ASP A 388 -26.22 -8.14 -6.44
N VAL A 389 -26.39 -7.19 -5.52
CA VAL A 389 -26.83 -5.82 -5.82
C VAL A 389 -25.82 -5.12 -6.70
N VAL A 390 -24.53 -5.22 -6.36
CA VAL A 390 -23.45 -4.60 -7.12
C VAL A 390 -23.32 -5.21 -8.51
N ALA A 391 -23.32 -6.54 -8.63
CA ALA A 391 -23.20 -7.20 -9.92
C ALA A 391 -24.37 -6.87 -10.85
N SER A 392 -25.60 -6.83 -10.31
CA SER A 392 -26.81 -6.49 -11.09
C SER A 392 -26.78 -5.04 -11.58
N ALA A 393 -26.37 -4.09 -10.72
CA ALA A 393 -26.23 -2.69 -11.11
C ALA A 393 -25.15 -2.47 -12.17
N ILE A 394 -23.98 -3.13 -12.02
CA ILE A 394 -22.92 -3.10 -13.04
C ILE A 394 -23.44 -3.67 -14.37
N ALA A 395 -24.18 -4.79 -14.33
CA ALA A 395 -24.76 -5.36 -15.53
C ALA A 395 -25.78 -4.44 -16.20
N HIS A 396 -26.55 -3.68 -15.42
CA HIS A 396 -27.50 -2.70 -15.95
C HIS A 396 -26.80 -1.52 -16.65
N VAL A 397 -25.73 -0.97 -16.08
CA VAL A 397 -25.04 0.19 -16.70
C VAL A 397 -24.17 -0.19 -17.92
N LEU A 398 -23.88 -1.48 -18.09
CA LEU A 398 -23.08 -2.01 -19.20
C LEU A 398 -23.93 -2.45 -20.40
N LYS A 399 -25.24 -2.61 -20.21
CA LYS A 399 -26.21 -2.89 -21.27
C LYS A 399 -26.87 -1.58 -21.69
#